data_AF-A0AAW1EFU3-F1
#
_entry.id   AF-A0AAW1EFU3-F1
#
_cell.length_a   1.000
_cell.length_b   1.000
_cell.length_c   1.000
_cell.angle_alpha   90.00
_cell.angle_beta   90.00
_cell.angle_gamma   90.00
#
_symmetry.space_group_name_H-M   'P 1'
#
loop_
_entity.id
_entity.type
_entity.pdbx_description
1 polymer ?
#
loop_
_entity_poly.entity_id
_entity_poly.type
_entity_poly.pdbx_seq_one_letter_code
_entity_poly.pdbx_strand_id
1 'polypeptide(L)'
;MIIFYEVIFYDVIFYEVIFCEIIFYEVIFCEIIFYEVIFYEIIFYEIIFCEVIFYMIIFYEIIFYEIIFYEIIFCEIILYEVIFYGIMFYEIIFFEVIFYEIIFCEVIFYEIIFCEIIFCEIIFCEVIFYKIIFYEVIFCEIIFYEIMFHEVIFYKVIFCEVIFCEIIFYEVIFYEVIFYKVIFYEVIFYEIMFYEIMLYKIIFYEVIFYEIIFYEIIFCEVIFYMIIFYEIIFYDVIFYEVIFYEIIFYEIIFCEIIFYEVILYEVIFYEIMLYEVIFYDIMFYEVIFYEVIFCEIILYEVIFYKVMFYEIIFCEIIFYEVIFYEIIFNEVIFYEVIFCETIFYEVILYEVIFYEIIFCEIIFYEVIFYEIIFYEIIFYEVIFYEIMFYEVMFYEVMFYEVIFYEIIFCEVIFCEIIFYDIIFYEVIFYEIIFYEVMFYEVMFYEVIFYEIIFYEVIFYKVIFCEIIFCEIIFYTIIFYEIIFCEIIFYEVIFYETMFY
;
A
#
# COMPACT_ATOMS: atom_id res chain seq x y z
N MET A 1 -24.28 -6.55 -55.63
CA MET A 1 -25.24 -6.06 -54.64
C MET A 1 -26.60 -6.78 -54.75
N ILE A 2 -26.90 -7.66 -53.80
CA ILE A 2 -28.20 -8.33 -53.62
C ILE A 2 -28.87 -7.73 -52.38
N ILE A 3 -30.18 -7.51 -52.43
CA ILE A 3 -30.94 -6.97 -51.28
C ILE A 3 -32.09 -7.92 -50.95
N PHE A 4 -32.18 -8.30 -49.68
CA PHE A 4 -33.32 -9.02 -49.11
C PHE A 4 -34.13 -8.07 -48.23
N TYR A 5 -35.46 -8.12 -48.37
CA TYR A 5 -36.41 -7.34 -47.59
C TYR A 5 -37.49 -8.27 -47.04
N GLU A 6 -37.81 -8.15 -45.75
CA GLU A 6 -38.92 -8.84 -45.09
C GLU A 6 -38.89 -10.36 -45.33
N VAL A 7 -37.72 -10.98 -45.17
CA VAL A 7 -37.51 -12.41 -45.41
C VAL A 7 -37.41 -13.17 -44.09
N ILE A 8 -38.01 -14.34 -44.05
CA ILE A 8 -37.84 -15.29 -42.95
C ILE A 8 -37.18 -16.55 -43.51
N PHE A 9 -36.04 -16.90 -42.94
CA PHE A 9 -35.37 -18.18 -43.15
C PHE A 9 -35.62 -19.06 -41.93
N TYR A 10 -36.10 -20.29 -42.18
CA TYR A 10 -36.44 -21.26 -41.15
C TYR A 10 -35.93 -22.64 -41.56
N ASP A 11 -35.29 -23.37 -40.65
CA ASP A 11 -34.72 -24.71 -40.89
C ASP A 11 -33.76 -24.76 -42.10
N VAL A 12 -32.83 -23.80 -42.17
CA VAL A 12 -31.91 -23.69 -43.32
C VAL A 12 -30.50 -24.05 -42.93
N ILE A 13 -29.85 -24.85 -43.79
CA ILE A 13 -28.42 -25.11 -43.71
C ILE A 13 -27.75 -24.54 -44.96
N PHE A 14 -26.79 -23.64 -44.74
CA PHE A 14 -25.89 -23.15 -45.78
C PHE A 14 -24.55 -23.90 -45.67
N TYR A 15 -24.07 -24.44 -46.77
CA TYR A 15 -22.84 -25.23 -46.84
C TYR A 15 -21.97 -24.75 -48.00
N GLU A 16 -20.71 -24.42 -47.74
CA GLU A 16 -19.74 -23.95 -48.75
C GLU A 16 -20.27 -22.75 -49.58
N VAL A 17 -20.85 -21.76 -48.90
CA VAL A 17 -21.49 -20.60 -49.56
C VAL A 17 -20.60 -19.36 -49.43
N ILE A 18 -20.55 -18.57 -50.49
CA ILE A 18 -19.95 -17.24 -50.48
C ILE A 18 -21.05 -16.21 -50.73
N PHE A 19 -21.21 -15.28 -49.79
CA PHE A 19 -22.08 -14.13 -49.90
C PHE A 19 -21.23 -12.88 -50.13
N CYS A 20 -21.49 -12.16 -51.22
CA CYS A 20 -20.77 -10.93 -51.56
C CYS A 20 -21.75 -9.80 -51.85
N GLU A 21 -21.47 -8.62 -51.31
CA GLU A 21 -22.24 -7.39 -51.52
C GLU A 21 -23.73 -7.61 -51.23
N ILE A 22 -24.08 -7.96 -49.99
CA ILE A 22 -25.47 -8.25 -49.62
C ILE A 22 -25.97 -7.28 -48.57
N ILE A 23 -27.22 -6.85 -48.72
CA ILE A 23 -27.92 -6.09 -47.70
C ILE A 23 -29.18 -6.86 -47.29
N PHE A 24 -29.35 -7.07 -45.99
CA PHE A 24 -30.56 -7.64 -45.41
C PHE A 24 -31.29 -6.57 -44.60
N TYR A 25 -32.58 -6.40 -44.86
CA TYR A 25 -33.48 -5.53 -44.12
C TYR A 25 -34.65 -6.33 -43.55
N GLU A 26 -34.91 -6.18 -42.25
CA GLU A 26 -36.07 -6.78 -41.57
C GLU A 26 -36.13 -8.30 -41.79
N VAL A 27 -35.01 -8.98 -41.52
CA VAL A 27 -34.86 -10.42 -41.77
C VAL A 27 -34.86 -11.20 -40.47
N ILE A 28 -35.49 -12.37 -40.49
CA ILE A 28 -35.47 -13.31 -39.37
C ILE A 28 -34.80 -14.60 -39.82
N PHE A 29 -33.78 -15.01 -39.08
CA PHE A 29 -33.09 -16.28 -39.22
C PHE A 29 -33.40 -17.16 -38.00
N CYS A 30 -34.12 -18.26 -38.20
CA CYS A 30 -34.48 -19.20 -37.13
C CYS A 30 -34.00 -20.62 -37.45
N GLU A 31 -33.36 -21.27 -36.48
CA GLU A 31 -32.88 -22.66 -36.59
C GLU A 31 -31.96 -22.83 -37.82
N ILE A 32 -30.88 -22.05 -37.86
CA ILE A 32 -29.99 -21.97 -39.02
C ILE A 32 -28.58 -22.43 -38.70
N ILE A 33 -27.99 -23.15 -39.64
CA ILE A 33 -26.59 -23.55 -39.58
C ILE A 33 -25.86 -23.02 -40.81
N PHE A 34 -24.78 -22.27 -40.59
CA PHE A 34 -23.82 -21.89 -41.61
C PHE A 34 -22.54 -22.70 -41.41
N TYR A 35 -22.11 -23.42 -42.45
CA TYR A 35 -20.89 -24.23 -42.45
C TYR A 35 -19.99 -23.85 -43.63
N GLU A 36 -18.74 -23.50 -43.34
CA GLU A 36 -17.74 -23.09 -44.34
C GLU A 36 -18.26 -21.94 -45.23
N VAL A 37 -18.70 -20.86 -44.57
CA VAL A 37 -19.30 -19.71 -45.25
C VAL A 37 -18.37 -18.51 -45.20
N ILE A 38 -18.29 -17.78 -46.31
CA ILE A 38 -17.56 -16.52 -46.40
C ILE A 38 -18.55 -15.41 -46.71
N PHE A 39 -18.51 -14.35 -45.92
CA PHE A 39 -19.30 -13.15 -46.09
C PHE A 39 -18.35 -11.98 -46.39
N TYR A 40 -18.65 -11.23 -47.45
CA TYR A 40 -17.83 -10.11 -47.90
C TYR A 40 -18.73 -8.90 -48.21
N GLU A 41 -18.45 -7.76 -47.59
CA GLU A 41 -19.19 -6.50 -47.74
C GLU A 41 -20.69 -6.68 -47.49
N ILE A 42 -21.07 -6.93 -46.23
CA ILE A 42 -22.46 -7.22 -45.86
C ILE A 42 -22.98 -6.25 -44.83
N ILE A 43 -24.22 -5.83 -45.04
CA ILE A 43 -24.94 -4.97 -44.11
C ILE A 43 -26.24 -5.65 -43.68
N PHE A 44 -26.45 -5.70 -42.38
CA PHE A 44 -27.64 -6.25 -41.74
C PHE A 44 -28.36 -5.13 -40.98
N TYR A 45 -29.64 -4.92 -41.28
CA TYR A 45 -30.51 -3.94 -40.62
C TYR A 45 -31.75 -4.61 -40.05
N GLU A 46 -32.03 -4.35 -38.77
CA GLU A 46 -33.23 -4.81 -38.06
C GLU A 46 -33.42 -6.32 -38.16
N ILE A 47 -32.44 -7.08 -37.67
CA ILE A 47 -32.41 -8.54 -37.83
C ILE A 47 -32.59 -9.26 -36.52
N ILE A 48 -33.25 -10.41 -36.60
CA ILE A 48 -33.37 -11.34 -35.50
C ILE A 48 -32.75 -12.67 -35.92
N PHE A 49 -31.74 -13.12 -35.17
CA PHE A 49 -31.22 -14.48 -35.25
C PHE A 49 -31.69 -15.24 -34.00
N CYS A 50 -32.34 -16.39 -34.21
CA CYS A 50 -32.72 -17.32 -33.15
C CYS A 50 -32.16 -18.71 -33.43
N GLU A 51 -31.46 -19.29 -32.47
CA GLU A 51 -30.91 -20.65 -32.56
C GLU A 51 -30.04 -20.82 -33.82
N VAL A 52 -28.97 -20.02 -33.90
CA VAL A 52 -28.09 -19.98 -35.08
C VAL A 52 -26.69 -20.43 -34.73
N ILE A 53 -26.17 -21.34 -35.57
CA ILE A 53 -24.82 -21.88 -35.45
C ILE A 53 -24.00 -21.47 -36.66
N PHE A 54 -22.84 -20.89 -36.40
CA PHE A 54 -21.85 -20.51 -37.38
C PHE A 54 -20.59 -21.35 -37.16
N TYR A 55 -20.19 -22.14 -38.15
CA TYR A 55 -19.00 -23.00 -38.08
C TYR A 55 -18.07 -22.74 -39.26
N MET A 56 -16.78 -22.52 -39.00
CA MET A 56 -15.76 -22.26 -40.02
C MET A 56 -16.12 -21.06 -40.90
N ILE A 57 -16.26 -19.89 -40.29
CA ILE A 57 -16.76 -18.69 -40.99
C ILE A 57 -15.73 -17.59 -41.04
N ILE A 58 -15.71 -16.91 -42.18
CA ILE A 58 -14.93 -15.69 -42.35
C ILE A 58 -15.87 -14.56 -42.75
N PHE A 59 -15.82 -13.48 -41.97
CA PHE A 59 -16.56 -12.25 -42.24
C PHE A 59 -15.55 -11.14 -42.56
N TYR A 60 -15.76 -10.45 -43.69
CA TYR A 60 -14.99 -9.28 -44.11
C TYR A 60 -15.91 -8.09 -44.32
N GLU A 61 -15.59 -6.96 -43.68
CA GLU A 61 -16.27 -5.66 -43.85
C GLU A 61 -17.78 -5.77 -43.61
N ILE A 62 -18.17 -5.97 -42.35
CA ILE A 62 -19.57 -6.23 -41.99
C ILE A 62 -20.10 -5.24 -41.00
N ILE A 63 -21.33 -4.81 -41.26
CA ILE A 63 -22.02 -3.86 -40.40
C ILE A 63 -23.37 -4.44 -39.99
N PHE A 64 -23.59 -4.44 -38.68
CA PHE A 64 -24.82 -4.88 -38.05
C PHE A 64 -25.49 -3.69 -37.36
N TYR A 65 -26.74 -3.39 -37.73
CA TYR A 65 -27.56 -2.33 -37.15
C TYR A 65 -28.84 -2.91 -36.56
N GLU A 66 -29.11 -2.59 -35.29
CA GLU A 66 -30.36 -2.93 -34.59
C GLU A 66 -30.66 -4.43 -34.63
N ILE A 67 -29.76 -5.24 -34.08
CA ILE A 67 -29.84 -6.71 -34.17
C ILE A 67 -30.11 -7.33 -32.82
N ILE A 68 -30.89 -8.41 -32.86
CA ILE A 68 -31.14 -9.26 -31.71
C ILE A 68 -30.67 -10.67 -32.02
N PHE A 69 -29.83 -11.19 -31.13
CA PHE A 69 -29.28 -12.53 -31.21
C PHE A 69 -29.76 -13.35 -30.00
N TYR A 70 -30.50 -14.43 -30.26
CA TYR A 70 -30.94 -15.43 -29.28
C TYR A 70 -30.23 -16.77 -29.55
N GLU A 71 -29.56 -17.31 -28.54
CA GLU A 71 -28.92 -18.63 -28.55
C GLU A 71 -28.02 -18.86 -29.77
N ILE A 72 -26.84 -18.24 -29.75
CA ILE A 72 -25.91 -18.27 -30.89
C ILE A 72 -24.59 -18.89 -30.53
N ILE A 73 -24.10 -19.71 -31.45
CA ILE A 73 -22.81 -20.38 -31.32
C ILE A 73 -21.97 -20.02 -32.53
N PHE A 74 -20.80 -19.46 -32.25
CA PHE A 74 -19.76 -19.15 -33.21
C PHE A 74 -18.57 -20.07 -32.95
N CYS A 75 -18.21 -20.92 -33.92
CA CYS A 75 -17.09 -21.85 -33.82
C CYS A 75 -16.11 -21.65 -34.99
N GLU A 76 -14.82 -21.52 -34.68
CA GLU A 76 -13.74 -21.41 -35.68
C GLU A 76 -13.99 -20.23 -36.63
N ILE A 77 -14.01 -19.02 -36.07
CA ILE A 77 -14.43 -17.81 -36.81
C ILE A 77 -13.32 -16.78 -36.88
N ILE A 78 -13.27 -16.10 -38.02
CA ILE A 78 -12.43 -14.93 -38.21
C ILE A 78 -13.30 -13.75 -38.65
N LEU A 79 -13.27 -12.68 -37.86
CA LEU A 79 -13.92 -11.41 -38.18
C LEU A 79 -12.86 -10.37 -38.56
N TYR A 80 -13.03 -9.73 -39.71
CA TYR A 80 -12.25 -8.57 -40.15
C TYR A 80 -13.17 -7.38 -40.36
N GLU A 81 -12.84 -6.26 -39.71
CA GLU A 81 -13.51 -4.97 -39.90
C GLU A 81 -15.03 -5.08 -39.68
N VAL A 82 -15.42 -5.47 -38.47
CA VAL A 82 -16.83 -5.68 -38.11
C VAL A 82 -17.31 -4.60 -37.15
N ILE A 83 -18.46 -4.01 -37.49
CA ILE A 83 -19.10 -2.96 -36.69
C ILE A 83 -20.48 -3.43 -36.24
N PHE A 84 -20.72 -3.30 -34.95
CA PHE A 84 -21.97 -3.62 -34.29
C PHE A 84 -22.57 -2.35 -33.67
N TYR A 85 -23.79 -1.96 -34.09
CA TYR A 85 -24.50 -0.79 -33.57
C TYR A 85 -25.91 -1.15 -33.08
N GLY A 86 -26.21 -0.87 -31.82
CA GLY A 86 -27.55 -1.07 -31.24
C GLY A 86 -27.91 -2.55 -31.15
N ILE A 87 -27.11 -3.37 -30.46
CA ILE A 87 -27.25 -4.83 -30.49
C ILE A 87 -27.59 -5.40 -29.12
N MET A 88 -28.45 -6.43 -29.13
CA MET A 88 -28.74 -7.23 -27.96
C MET A 88 -28.36 -8.69 -28.18
N PHE A 89 -27.51 -9.20 -27.30
CA PHE A 89 -27.04 -10.57 -27.24
C PHE A 89 -27.61 -11.26 -26.00
N TYR A 90 -28.47 -12.26 -26.16
CA TYR A 90 -29.06 -12.97 -25.02
C TYR A 90 -28.18 -14.10 -24.50
N GLU A 91 -27.85 -15.04 -25.37
CA GLU A 91 -26.96 -16.16 -25.04
C GLU A 91 -26.04 -16.38 -26.24
N ILE A 92 -24.77 -16.07 -26.06
CA ILE A 92 -23.75 -16.26 -27.10
C ILE A 92 -22.57 -17.06 -26.58
N ILE A 93 -22.09 -17.96 -27.42
CA ILE A 93 -20.86 -18.70 -27.18
C ILE A 93 -19.93 -18.55 -28.38
N PHE A 94 -18.70 -18.14 -28.11
CA PHE A 94 -17.61 -18.09 -29.08
C PHE A 94 -16.56 -19.15 -28.72
N PHE A 95 -16.21 -20.00 -29.68
CA PHE A 95 -15.12 -20.97 -29.61
C PHE A 95 -14.12 -20.72 -30.73
N GLU A 96 -12.83 -20.58 -30.39
CA GLU A 96 -11.74 -20.44 -31.35
C GLU A 96 -12.00 -19.29 -32.34
N VAL A 97 -12.20 -18.07 -31.81
CA VAL A 97 -12.54 -16.89 -32.62
C VAL A 97 -11.46 -15.83 -32.56
N ILE A 98 -11.16 -15.29 -33.74
CA ILE A 98 -10.20 -14.20 -33.91
C ILE A 98 -10.94 -12.98 -34.44
N PHE A 99 -10.72 -11.86 -33.78
CA PHE A 99 -11.33 -10.59 -34.06
C PHE A 99 -10.26 -9.56 -34.46
N TYR A 100 -10.34 -9.06 -35.69
CA TYR A 100 -9.50 -7.98 -36.20
C TYR A 100 -10.36 -6.74 -36.45
N GLU A 101 -9.98 -5.63 -35.81
CA GLU A 101 -10.61 -4.31 -35.98
C GLU A 101 -12.13 -4.33 -35.77
N ILE A 102 -12.56 -4.47 -34.52
CA ILE A 102 -13.99 -4.57 -34.17
C ILE A 102 -14.44 -3.40 -33.32
N ILE A 103 -15.62 -2.91 -33.65
CA ILE A 103 -16.27 -1.82 -32.93
C ILE A 103 -17.64 -2.28 -32.46
N PHE A 104 -17.88 -2.20 -31.16
CA PHE A 104 -19.19 -2.36 -30.55
C PHE A 104 -19.66 -1.00 -30.03
N CYS A 105 -20.82 -0.54 -30.48
CA CYS A 105 -21.47 0.68 -30.02
C CYS A 105 -22.90 0.38 -29.58
N GLU A 106 -23.28 0.85 -28.39
CA GLU A 106 -24.64 0.68 -27.84
C GLU A 106 -25.04 -0.82 -27.81
N VAL A 107 -24.24 -1.63 -27.12
CA VAL A 107 -24.41 -3.10 -27.12
C VAL A 107 -24.70 -3.62 -25.72
N ILE A 108 -25.63 -4.58 -25.65
CA ILE A 108 -26.00 -5.25 -24.41
C ILE A 108 -25.75 -6.75 -24.56
N PHE A 109 -24.93 -7.29 -23.67
CA PHE A 109 -24.68 -8.73 -23.52
C PHE A 109 -25.34 -9.23 -22.24
N TYR A 110 -26.28 -10.16 -22.35
CA TYR A 110 -26.89 -10.82 -21.18
C TYR A 110 -26.01 -11.97 -20.68
N GLU A 111 -25.78 -12.98 -21.50
CA GLU A 111 -24.85 -14.07 -21.19
C GLU A 111 -23.93 -14.31 -22.39
N ILE A 112 -22.63 -14.21 -22.15
CA ILE A 112 -21.62 -14.47 -23.18
C ILE A 112 -20.46 -15.30 -22.63
N ILE A 113 -20.06 -16.31 -23.41
CA ILE A 113 -18.94 -17.18 -23.11
C ILE A 113 -17.95 -17.10 -24.26
N PHE A 114 -16.70 -16.82 -23.91
CA PHE A 114 -15.57 -16.73 -24.82
C PHE A 114 -14.59 -17.84 -24.47
N CYS A 115 -14.29 -18.72 -25.42
CA CYS A 115 -13.32 -19.80 -25.27
C CYS A 115 -12.27 -19.71 -26.37
N GLU A 116 -11.00 -19.57 -26.00
CA GLU A 116 -9.85 -19.49 -26.92
C GLU A 116 -10.01 -18.34 -27.92
N ILE A 117 -9.95 -17.11 -27.41
CA ILE A 117 -10.27 -15.91 -28.19
C ILE A 117 -9.07 -14.98 -28.30
N ILE A 118 -8.92 -14.40 -29.48
CA ILE A 118 -7.91 -13.37 -29.74
C ILE A 118 -8.61 -12.12 -30.25
N PHE A 119 -8.41 -11.03 -29.51
CA PHE A 119 -8.83 -9.69 -29.85
C PHE A 119 -7.60 -8.87 -30.25
N CYS A 120 -7.47 -8.53 -31.53
CA CYS A 120 -6.31 -7.76 -32.00
C CYS A 120 -6.50 -6.26 -31.75
N GLU A 121 -7.59 -5.69 -32.26
CA GLU A 121 -7.95 -4.28 -32.07
C GLU A 121 -9.45 -4.21 -31.84
N ILE A 122 -9.85 -3.84 -30.62
CA ILE A 122 -11.27 -3.69 -30.28
C ILE A 122 -11.56 -2.36 -29.60
N ILE A 123 -12.70 -1.80 -29.96
CA ILE A 123 -13.30 -0.66 -29.29
C ILE A 123 -14.71 -1.04 -28.82
N PHE A 124 -14.97 -0.85 -27.54
CA PHE A 124 -16.31 -0.91 -26.96
C PHE A 124 -16.72 0.49 -26.50
N CYS A 125 -17.88 0.96 -26.95
CA CYS A 125 -18.48 2.22 -26.56
C CYS A 125 -19.92 2.01 -26.09
N GLU A 126 -20.26 2.48 -24.89
CA GLU A 126 -21.61 2.38 -24.32
C GLU A 126 -22.09 0.92 -24.29
N VAL A 127 -21.34 0.06 -23.58
CA VAL A 127 -21.60 -1.39 -23.55
C VAL A 127 -21.93 -1.86 -22.15
N ILE A 128 -22.92 -2.75 -22.05
CA ILE A 128 -23.34 -3.38 -20.81
C ILE A 128 -23.15 -4.88 -20.92
N PHE A 129 -22.39 -5.44 -19.99
CA PHE A 129 -22.24 -6.88 -19.80
C PHE A 129 -22.93 -7.29 -18.50
N TYR A 130 -23.98 -8.10 -18.59
CA TYR A 130 -24.61 -8.70 -17.41
C TYR A 130 -23.80 -9.87 -16.88
N LYS A 131 -23.45 -10.82 -17.76
CA LYS A 131 -22.62 -11.97 -17.39
C LYS A 131 -21.70 -12.36 -18.52
N ILE A 132 -20.41 -12.38 -18.23
CA ILE A 132 -19.38 -12.74 -19.20
C ILE A 132 -18.33 -13.65 -18.59
N ILE A 133 -17.98 -14.69 -19.33
CA ILE A 133 -16.96 -15.65 -18.94
C ILE A 133 -15.92 -15.78 -20.05
N PHE A 134 -14.66 -15.60 -19.70
CA PHE A 134 -13.52 -15.74 -20.60
C PHE A 134 -12.65 -16.92 -20.17
N TYR A 135 -12.57 -17.94 -21.03
CA TYR A 135 -11.61 -19.03 -20.99
C TYR A 135 -10.53 -18.77 -22.04
N GLU A 136 -9.29 -18.55 -21.59
CA GLU A 136 -8.11 -18.35 -22.45
C GLU A 136 -8.30 -17.24 -23.50
N VAL A 137 -8.12 -15.98 -23.07
CA VAL A 137 -8.32 -14.83 -23.96
C VAL A 137 -7.11 -13.92 -24.00
N ILE A 138 -6.80 -13.43 -25.19
CA ILE A 138 -5.74 -12.46 -25.44
C ILE A 138 -6.36 -11.20 -26.02
N PHE A 139 -6.14 -10.09 -25.32
CA PHE A 139 -6.41 -8.75 -25.81
C PHE A 139 -5.07 -8.09 -26.17
N CYS A 140 -4.86 -7.81 -27.46
CA CYS A 140 -3.67 -7.08 -27.92
C CYS A 140 -3.86 -5.58 -27.67
N GLU A 141 -4.85 -4.97 -28.31
CA GLU A 141 -5.21 -3.57 -28.13
C GLU A 141 -6.71 -3.46 -27.91
N ILE A 142 -7.11 -2.92 -26.75
CA ILE A 142 -8.52 -2.72 -26.44
C ILE A 142 -8.78 -1.39 -25.75
N ILE A 143 -9.84 -0.74 -26.19
CA ILE A 143 -10.34 0.50 -25.60
C ILE A 143 -11.78 0.26 -25.17
N PHE A 144 -12.04 0.57 -23.92
CA PHE A 144 -13.35 0.52 -23.31
C PHE A 144 -13.76 1.93 -22.89
N TYR A 145 -14.91 2.39 -23.35
CA TYR A 145 -15.46 3.71 -23.06
C TYR A 145 -16.92 3.60 -22.62
N GLU A 146 -17.23 4.12 -21.42
CA GLU A 146 -18.56 4.10 -20.81
C GLU A 146 -19.13 2.67 -20.70
N ILE A 147 -18.54 1.86 -19.82
CA ILE A 147 -18.87 0.43 -19.73
C ILE A 147 -19.33 0.04 -18.34
N MET A 148 -20.33 -0.82 -18.30
CA MET A 148 -20.77 -1.48 -17.08
C MET A 148 -20.61 -3.00 -17.21
N PHE A 149 -19.84 -3.55 -16.28
CA PHE A 149 -19.67 -4.98 -16.08
C PHE A 149 -20.37 -5.40 -14.78
N HIS A 150 -21.41 -6.22 -14.88
CA HIS A 150 -22.11 -6.74 -13.72
C HIS A 150 -21.39 -7.96 -13.12
N GLU A 151 -21.33 -9.08 -13.84
CA GLU A 151 -20.58 -10.28 -13.42
C GLU A 151 -19.56 -10.66 -14.51
N VAL A 152 -18.28 -10.70 -14.15
CA VAL A 152 -17.19 -11.06 -15.07
C VAL A 152 -16.27 -12.08 -14.45
N ILE A 153 -15.99 -13.16 -15.18
CA ILE A 153 -15.01 -14.16 -14.78
C ILE A 153 -13.96 -14.34 -15.85
N PHE A 154 -12.70 -14.15 -15.46
CA PHE A 154 -11.52 -14.37 -16.29
C PHE A 154 -10.71 -15.53 -15.73
N TYR A 155 -10.59 -16.63 -16.48
CA TYR A 155 -9.77 -17.77 -16.06
C TYR A 155 -8.29 -17.59 -16.38
N LYS A 156 -7.98 -17.32 -17.64
CA LYS A 156 -6.62 -17.07 -18.12
C LYS A 156 -6.66 -15.97 -19.15
N VAL A 157 -6.22 -14.78 -18.78
CA VAL A 157 -6.27 -13.63 -19.70
C VAL A 157 -4.96 -12.87 -19.77
N ILE A 158 -4.62 -12.46 -20.99
CA ILE A 158 -3.49 -11.59 -21.26
C ILE A 158 -4.01 -10.31 -21.89
N PHE A 159 -3.64 -9.19 -21.28
CA PHE A 159 -3.92 -7.85 -21.75
C PHE A 159 -2.58 -7.17 -22.11
N CYS A 160 -2.37 -6.89 -23.40
CA CYS A 160 -1.12 -6.25 -23.86
C CYS A 160 -1.20 -4.73 -23.68
N GLU A 161 -2.14 -4.07 -24.36
CA GLU A 161 -2.44 -2.65 -24.18
C GLU A 161 -3.95 -2.44 -23.97
N VAL A 162 -4.31 -1.87 -22.83
CA VAL A 162 -5.71 -1.62 -22.46
C VAL A 162 -5.89 -0.21 -21.96
N ILE A 163 -6.97 0.41 -22.41
CA ILE A 163 -7.45 1.68 -21.86
C ILE A 163 -8.89 1.48 -21.41
N PHE A 164 -9.14 1.81 -20.15
CA PHE A 164 -10.45 1.83 -19.53
C PHE A 164 -10.82 3.28 -19.20
N CYS A 165 -11.92 3.79 -19.75
CA CYS A 165 -12.46 5.12 -19.48
C CYS A 165 -13.91 5.03 -19.01
N GLU A 166 -14.21 5.59 -17.84
CA GLU A 166 -15.56 5.66 -17.26
C GLU A 166 -16.19 4.26 -17.12
N ILE A 167 -15.61 3.45 -16.23
CA ILE A 167 -16.01 2.03 -16.10
C ILE A 167 -16.48 1.71 -14.69
N ILE A 168 -17.52 0.89 -14.64
CA ILE A 168 -18.04 0.32 -13.41
C ILE A 168 -17.95 -1.20 -13.50
N PHE A 169 -17.25 -1.78 -12.53
CA PHE A 169 -17.19 -3.21 -12.29
C PHE A 169 -17.96 -3.52 -10.99
N TYR A 170 -19.02 -4.32 -11.08
CA TYR A 170 -19.77 -4.75 -9.91
C TYR A 170 -19.12 -5.98 -9.25
N GLU A 171 -19.02 -7.10 -9.95
CA GLU A 171 -18.37 -8.32 -9.47
C GLU A 171 -17.42 -8.86 -10.53
N VAL A 172 -16.14 -8.93 -10.18
CA VAL A 172 -15.11 -9.44 -11.10
C VAL A 172 -14.20 -10.43 -10.40
N ILE A 173 -13.98 -11.56 -11.06
CA ILE A 173 -13.05 -12.59 -10.60
C ILE A 173 -12.02 -12.86 -11.68
N PHE A 174 -10.76 -12.79 -11.27
CA PHE A 174 -9.59 -13.04 -12.09
C PHE A 174 -8.77 -14.17 -11.48
N TYR A 175 -8.62 -15.29 -12.19
CA TYR A 175 -7.80 -16.41 -11.74
C TYR A 175 -6.32 -16.24 -12.12
N GLU A 176 -5.99 -16.19 -13.40
CA GLU A 176 -4.62 -15.96 -13.88
C GLU A 176 -4.64 -14.82 -14.90
N VAL A 177 -3.96 -13.71 -14.58
CA VAL A 177 -3.97 -12.51 -15.43
C VAL A 177 -2.61 -11.88 -15.57
N ILE A 178 -2.31 -11.48 -16.81
CA ILE A 178 -1.13 -10.69 -17.12
C ILE A 178 -1.58 -9.40 -17.79
N PHE A 179 -1.20 -8.27 -17.19
CA PHE A 179 -1.37 -6.96 -17.79
C PHE A 179 0.00 -6.35 -18.10
N TYR A 180 0.29 -6.12 -19.38
CA TYR A 180 1.54 -5.48 -19.79
C TYR A 180 1.47 -3.96 -19.66
N LYS A 181 0.43 -3.34 -20.19
CA LYS A 181 0.21 -1.89 -20.12
C LYS A 181 -1.27 -1.58 -20.00
N VAL A 182 -1.64 -0.94 -18.90
CA VAL A 182 -3.04 -0.58 -18.63
C VAL A 182 -3.13 0.83 -18.13
N ILE A 183 -4.16 1.53 -18.58
CA ILE A 183 -4.53 2.83 -18.05
C ILE A 183 -6.00 2.81 -17.68
N PHE A 184 -6.29 3.21 -16.44
CA PHE A 184 -7.64 3.40 -15.94
C PHE A 184 -7.90 4.90 -15.74
N TYR A 185 -8.99 5.40 -16.31
CA TYR A 185 -9.54 6.73 -16.08
C TYR A 185 -10.95 6.61 -15.53
N GLU A 186 -11.19 7.18 -14.35
CA GLU A 186 -12.52 7.25 -13.71
C GLU A 186 -13.17 5.86 -13.60
N VAL A 187 -12.60 5.01 -12.75
CA VAL A 187 -13.05 3.61 -12.62
C VAL A 187 -13.51 3.30 -11.20
N ILE A 188 -14.64 2.61 -11.11
CA ILE A 188 -15.22 2.16 -9.86
C ILE A 188 -15.28 0.64 -9.87
N PHE A 189 -14.76 0.05 -8.80
CA PHE A 189 -14.84 -1.37 -8.54
C PHE A 189 -15.59 -1.62 -7.23
N TYR A 190 -16.66 -2.41 -7.28
CA TYR A 190 -17.41 -2.79 -6.08
C TYR A 190 -16.79 -4.01 -5.41
N GLU A 191 -16.79 -5.17 -6.08
CA GLU A 191 -16.20 -6.41 -5.55
C GLU A 191 -15.23 -6.99 -6.58
N ILE A 192 -13.95 -7.10 -6.22
CA ILE A 192 -12.96 -7.79 -7.06
C ILE A 192 -12.21 -8.84 -6.27
N MET A 193 -12.03 -10.01 -6.90
CA MET A 193 -11.07 -11.00 -6.45
C MET A 193 -10.05 -11.33 -7.52
N PHE A 194 -8.83 -11.45 -7.06
CA PHE A 194 -7.64 -11.58 -7.88
C PHE A 194 -6.75 -12.68 -7.26
N TYR A 195 -6.59 -13.81 -7.96
CA TYR A 195 -5.81 -14.95 -7.46
C TYR A 195 -4.32 -14.85 -7.81
N GLU A 196 -3.95 -14.90 -9.10
CA GLU A 196 -2.56 -14.82 -9.56
C GLU A 196 -2.39 -13.74 -10.63
N ILE A 197 -1.62 -12.69 -10.34
CA ILE A 197 -1.53 -11.52 -11.23
C ILE A 197 -0.13 -10.98 -11.37
N MET A 198 0.21 -10.68 -12.63
CA MET A 198 1.41 -9.94 -13.01
C MET A 198 1.03 -8.64 -13.70
N LEU A 199 1.46 -7.52 -13.11
CA LEU A 199 1.14 -6.17 -13.54
C LEU A 199 2.43 -5.43 -13.88
N TYR A 200 2.71 -5.20 -15.17
CA TYR A 200 3.98 -4.59 -15.58
C TYR A 200 3.96 -3.07 -15.52
N LYS A 201 3.07 -2.41 -16.27
CA LYS A 201 2.94 -0.94 -16.29
C LYS A 201 1.47 -0.57 -16.13
N ILE A 202 1.10 -0.04 -14.97
CA ILE A 202 -0.27 0.44 -14.75
C ILE A 202 -0.27 1.88 -14.28
N ILE A 203 -1.23 2.63 -14.81
CA ILE A 203 -1.56 3.96 -14.35
C ILE A 203 -3.04 4.02 -14.01
N PHE A 204 -3.35 4.49 -12.80
CA PHE A 204 -4.71 4.74 -12.35
C PHE A 204 -4.93 6.24 -12.12
N TYR A 205 -5.90 6.80 -12.84
CA TYR A 205 -6.44 8.13 -12.63
C TYR A 205 -7.86 8.02 -12.06
N GLU A 206 -8.05 8.57 -10.85
CA GLU A 206 -9.35 8.62 -10.17
C GLU A 206 -10.04 7.26 -10.09
N VAL A 207 -9.62 6.44 -9.11
CA VAL A 207 -10.16 5.09 -8.94
C VAL A 207 -10.67 4.87 -7.54
N ILE A 208 -11.84 4.23 -7.45
CA ILE A 208 -12.48 3.88 -6.18
C ILE A 208 -12.64 2.37 -6.15
N PHE A 209 -12.18 1.79 -5.05
CA PHE A 209 -12.33 0.39 -4.74
C PHE A 209 -13.12 0.22 -3.45
N TYR A 210 -14.23 -0.51 -3.51
CA TYR A 210 -15.02 -0.82 -2.31
C TYR A 210 -14.47 -2.04 -1.58
N GLU A 211 -14.47 -3.21 -2.23
CA GLU A 211 -13.93 -4.45 -1.68
C GLU A 211 -12.98 -5.09 -2.70
N ILE A 212 -11.71 -5.30 -2.29
CA ILE A 212 -10.75 -6.07 -3.09
C ILE A 212 -10.03 -7.10 -2.24
N ILE A 213 -9.87 -8.29 -2.82
CA ILE A 213 -8.99 -9.32 -2.29
C ILE A 213 -7.94 -9.70 -3.33
N PHE A 214 -6.69 -9.64 -2.91
CA PHE A 214 -5.51 -10.00 -3.67
C PHE A 214 -4.78 -11.17 -2.99
N TYR A 215 -4.65 -12.31 -3.68
CA TYR A 215 -3.93 -13.47 -3.14
C TYR A 215 -2.43 -13.43 -3.48
N GLU A 216 -2.05 -13.55 -4.75
CA GLU A 216 -0.65 -13.49 -5.19
C GLU A 216 -0.48 -12.46 -6.29
N ILE A 217 0.21 -11.35 -5.98
CA ILE A 217 0.40 -10.26 -6.93
C ILE A 217 1.83 -9.77 -7.01
N ILE A 218 2.24 -9.48 -8.25
CA ILE A 218 3.45 -8.73 -8.55
C ILE A 218 3.11 -7.49 -9.36
N PHE A 219 3.49 -6.35 -8.82
CA PHE A 219 3.46 -5.04 -9.45
C PHE A 219 4.89 -4.60 -9.79
N CYS A 220 5.19 -4.40 -11.08
CA CYS A 220 6.50 -3.93 -11.52
C CYS A 220 6.60 -2.40 -11.49
N GLU A 221 5.78 -1.70 -12.26
CA GLU A 221 5.69 -0.23 -12.28
C GLU A 221 4.23 0.19 -12.15
N VAL A 222 3.89 0.87 -11.05
CA VAL A 222 2.54 1.36 -10.82
C VAL A 222 2.52 2.80 -10.38
N ILE A 223 1.63 3.57 -10.98
CA ILE A 223 1.39 4.96 -10.61
C ILE A 223 -0.09 5.13 -10.28
N PHE A 224 -0.31 5.67 -9.10
CA PHE A 224 -1.62 5.94 -8.56
C PHE A 224 -1.75 7.44 -8.28
N TYR A 225 -2.72 8.11 -8.92
CA TYR A 225 -2.91 9.56 -8.74
C TYR A 225 -3.87 9.91 -7.60
N MET A 226 -5.11 9.44 -7.68
CA MET A 226 -6.21 9.79 -6.78
C MET A 226 -7.01 8.54 -6.49
N ILE A 227 -6.77 7.90 -5.36
CA ILE A 227 -7.37 6.58 -5.09
C ILE A 227 -7.94 6.49 -3.69
N ILE A 228 -9.10 5.83 -3.63
CA ILE A 228 -9.77 5.51 -2.39
C ILE A 228 -9.99 4.01 -2.36
N PHE A 229 -9.49 3.38 -1.29
CA PHE A 229 -9.79 2.01 -0.94
C PHE A 229 -10.64 2.00 0.33
N TYR A 230 -11.81 1.35 0.28
CA TYR A 230 -12.64 1.15 1.47
C TYR A 230 -12.19 -0.08 2.26
N GLU A 231 -12.23 -1.25 1.64
CA GLU A 231 -11.77 -2.51 2.25
C GLU A 231 -10.83 -3.22 1.29
N ILE A 232 -9.61 -3.50 1.74
CA ILE A 232 -8.64 -4.22 0.94
C ILE A 232 -7.84 -5.23 1.76
N ILE A 233 -7.72 -6.43 1.19
CA ILE A 233 -6.93 -7.50 1.77
C ILE A 233 -5.90 -7.92 0.74
N PHE A 234 -4.64 -7.91 1.14
CA PHE A 234 -3.61 -8.59 0.39
C PHE A 234 -2.94 -9.68 1.22
N TYR A 235 -2.81 -10.87 0.61
CA TYR A 235 -2.05 -11.97 1.17
C TYR A 235 -0.57 -11.82 0.82
N ASP A 236 -0.16 -12.14 -0.41
CA ASP A 236 1.25 -12.12 -0.84
C ASP A 236 1.44 -11.10 -1.98
N VAL A 237 2.19 -10.03 -1.70
CA VAL A 237 2.40 -8.95 -2.69
C VAL A 237 3.84 -8.51 -2.78
N ILE A 238 4.28 -8.31 -4.01
CA ILE A 238 5.56 -7.68 -4.32
C ILE A 238 5.33 -6.44 -5.18
N PHE A 239 5.85 -5.32 -4.71
CA PHE A 239 5.89 -4.06 -5.39
C PHE A 239 7.34 -3.69 -5.71
N TYR A 240 7.69 -3.58 -6.99
CA TYR A 240 9.03 -3.15 -7.40
C TYR A 240 9.16 -1.62 -7.41
N GLU A 241 8.40 -0.93 -8.25
CA GLU A 241 8.37 0.53 -8.32
C GLU A 241 6.92 1.03 -8.18
N VAL A 242 6.65 1.82 -7.14
CA VAL A 242 5.32 2.38 -6.90
C VAL A 242 5.37 3.83 -6.53
N ILE A 243 4.50 4.61 -7.17
CA ILE A 243 4.30 6.02 -6.85
C ILE A 243 2.83 6.25 -6.51
N PHE A 244 2.62 6.81 -5.33
CA PHE A 244 1.33 7.19 -4.80
C PHE A 244 1.29 8.71 -4.59
N TYR A 245 0.40 9.41 -5.31
CA TYR A 245 0.23 10.86 -5.13
C TYR A 245 -0.74 11.19 -4.01
N GLU A 246 -2.01 10.86 -4.18
CA GLU A 246 -3.05 11.06 -3.17
C GLU A 246 -3.83 9.76 -2.97
N ILE A 247 -3.64 9.12 -1.82
CA ILE A 247 -4.36 7.90 -1.46
C ILE A 247 -5.00 7.99 -0.09
N ILE A 248 -6.22 7.46 -0.02
CA ILE A 248 -6.92 7.18 1.22
C ILE A 248 -7.24 5.69 1.30
N PHE A 249 -6.89 5.09 2.42
CA PHE A 249 -7.34 3.76 2.79
C PHE A 249 -8.17 3.82 4.07
N TYR A 250 -9.35 3.22 4.04
CA TYR A 250 -10.20 3.10 5.22
C TYR A 250 -9.83 1.86 6.06
N GLU A 251 -9.91 0.67 5.48
CA GLU A 251 -9.53 -0.59 6.15
C GLU A 251 -8.58 -1.37 5.24
N ILE A 252 -7.39 -1.69 5.75
CA ILE A 252 -6.43 -2.56 5.06
C ILE A 252 -5.92 -3.67 5.96
N ILE A 253 -5.81 -4.85 5.35
CA ILE A 253 -5.04 -5.96 5.89
C ILE A 253 -3.97 -6.36 4.88
N PHE A 254 -2.73 -6.39 5.37
CA PHE A 254 -1.57 -6.85 4.63
C PHE A 254 -0.92 -8.02 5.38
N CYS A 255 -0.85 -9.21 4.76
CA CYS A 255 -0.24 -10.38 5.37
C CYS A 255 1.28 -10.43 5.13
N GLU A 256 1.71 -10.62 3.89
CA GLU A 256 3.12 -10.69 3.48
C GLU A 256 3.37 -9.73 2.32
N ILE A 257 4.11 -8.64 2.58
CA ILE A 257 4.42 -7.64 1.56
C ILE A 257 5.89 -7.26 1.51
N ILE A 258 6.37 -7.11 0.27
CA ILE A 258 7.67 -6.54 -0.03
C ILE A 258 7.51 -5.34 -0.96
N PHE A 259 8.08 -4.22 -0.56
CA PHE A 259 8.23 -3.01 -1.36
C PHE A 259 9.71 -2.74 -1.63
N TYR A 260 10.10 -2.49 -2.88
CA TYR A 260 11.50 -2.21 -3.25
C TYR A 260 11.82 -0.74 -3.48
N GLU A 261 10.99 -0.01 -4.21
CA GLU A 261 11.16 1.43 -4.43
C GLU A 261 9.76 2.06 -4.35
N VAL A 262 9.52 2.87 -3.31
CA VAL A 262 8.21 3.48 -3.07
C VAL A 262 8.32 4.96 -2.78
N ILE A 263 7.46 5.73 -3.42
CA ILE A 263 7.29 7.15 -3.12
C ILE A 263 5.82 7.41 -2.77
N LEU A 264 5.58 7.84 -1.53
CA LEU A 264 4.27 8.28 -1.04
C LEU A 264 4.28 9.81 -0.86
N TYR A 265 3.41 10.53 -1.58
CA TYR A 265 3.27 11.98 -1.40
C TYR A 265 2.29 12.32 -0.28
N GLU A 266 1.00 12.05 -0.46
CA GLU A 266 -0.05 12.28 0.53
C GLU A 266 -0.84 10.99 0.72
N VAL A 267 -0.65 10.33 1.87
CA VAL A 267 -1.33 9.06 2.16
C VAL A 267 -1.96 9.09 3.54
N ILE A 268 -3.23 8.70 3.59
CA ILE A 268 -4.01 8.61 4.82
C ILE A 268 -4.47 7.17 5.01
N PHE A 269 -4.22 6.66 6.22
CA PHE A 269 -4.61 5.35 6.65
C PHE A 269 -5.50 5.46 7.90
N TYR A 270 -6.74 4.98 7.82
CA TYR A 270 -7.64 4.96 8.97
C TYR A 270 -7.41 3.74 9.86
N GLU A 271 -7.65 2.54 9.35
CA GLU A 271 -7.44 1.28 10.07
C GLU A 271 -6.50 0.36 9.26
N ILE A 272 -5.37 -0.01 9.86
CA ILE A 272 -4.39 -0.93 9.24
C ILE A 272 -4.00 -2.07 10.17
N MET A 273 -3.91 -3.26 9.57
CA MET A 273 -3.17 -4.39 10.10
C MET A 273 -2.04 -4.80 9.14
N LEU A 274 -0.78 -4.66 9.55
CA LEU A 274 0.37 -5.25 8.84
C LEU A 274 0.94 -6.42 9.65
N TYR A 275 1.04 -7.60 9.02
CA TYR A 275 1.67 -8.77 9.64
C TYR A 275 3.17 -8.84 9.36
N GLU A 276 3.59 -9.11 8.13
CA GLU A 276 4.99 -9.19 7.72
C GLU A 276 5.23 -8.25 6.56
N VAL A 277 5.92 -7.13 6.82
CA VAL A 277 6.19 -6.13 5.78
C VAL A 277 7.65 -5.71 5.74
N ILE A 278 8.22 -5.80 4.54
CA ILE A 278 9.58 -5.38 4.25
C ILE A 278 9.56 -4.24 3.24
N PHE A 279 10.31 -3.20 3.57
CA PHE A 279 10.41 -1.99 2.80
C PHE A 279 11.89 -1.71 2.51
N TYR A 280 12.23 -1.56 1.22
CA TYR A 280 13.51 -1.04 0.74
C TYR A 280 13.27 0.31 0.05
N ASP A 281 14.24 1.22 0.13
CA ASP A 281 14.31 2.50 -0.60
C ASP A 281 12.97 3.26 -0.66
N ILE A 282 12.55 3.83 0.48
CA ILE A 282 11.23 4.48 0.58
C ILE A 282 11.31 5.94 0.97
N MET A 283 10.49 6.73 0.30
CA MET A 283 10.27 8.13 0.63
C MET A 283 8.81 8.38 0.97
N PHE A 284 8.58 8.86 2.19
CA PHE A 284 7.28 9.31 2.68
C PHE A 284 7.30 10.83 2.84
N TYR A 285 6.48 11.56 2.08
CA TYR A 285 6.40 13.02 2.20
C TYR A 285 5.43 13.46 3.30
N GLU A 286 4.16 13.08 3.19
CA GLU A 286 3.15 13.32 4.22
C GLU A 286 2.28 12.07 4.39
N VAL A 287 2.38 11.45 5.56
CA VAL A 287 1.61 10.24 5.90
C VAL A 287 0.94 10.39 7.24
N ILE A 288 -0.32 9.98 7.29
CA ILE A 288 -1.12 9.98 8.51
C ILE A 288 -1.68 8.59 8.74
N PHE A 289 -1.49 8.09 9.95
CA PHE A 289 -2.00 6.81 10.43
C PHE A 289 -2.88 7.06 11.66
N TYR A 290 -4.12 6.56 11.67
CA TYR A 290 -5.08 6.77 12.76
C TYR A 290 -5.19 5.63 13.76
N GLU A 291 -5.34 4.39 13.29
CA GLU A 291 -5.38 3.19 14.12
C GLU A 291 -4.59 2.10 13.40
N VAL A 292 -3.44 1.72 13.96
CA VAL A 292 -2.55 0.78 13.26
C VAL A 292 -1.94 -0.26 14.18
N ILE A 293 -1.91 -1.49 13.70
CA ILE A 293 -1.14 -2.56 14.30
C ILE A 293 -0.11 -3.07 13.30
N PHE A 294 1.14 -3.01 13.74
CA PHE A 294 2.31 -3.48 13.02
C PHE A 294 2.91 -4.66 13.77
N CYS A 295 2.90 -5.86 13.17
CA CYS A 295 3.43 -7.06 13.84
C CYS A 295 4.93 -7.23 13.60
N GLU A 296 5.37 -7.43 12.36
CA GLU A 296 6.78 -7.60 11.99
C GLU A 296 7.09 -6.67 10.82
N ILE A 297 7.90 -5.63 11.08
CA ILE A 297 8.30 -4.65 10.07
C ILE A 297 9.80 -4.52 9.99
N ILE A 298 10.31 -4.51 8.76
CA ILE A 298 11.72 -4.20 8.50
C ILE A 298 11.79 -3.07 7.47
N LEU A 299 12.44 -1.97 7.84
CA LEU A 299 12.71 -0.81 6.99
C LEU A 299 14.20 -0.72 6.67
N TYR A 300 14.55 -0.64 5.38
CA TYR A 300 15.89 -0.34 4.87
C TYR A 300 15.87 0.95 4.05
N GLU A 301 16.80 1.87 4.33
CA GLU A 301 17.00 3.09 3.54
C GLU A 301 15.70 3.91 3.38
N VAL A 302 15.06 4.24 4.51
CA VAL A 302 13.77 4.94 4.53
C VAL A 302 13.90 6.39 4.97
N ILE A 303 13.22 7.29 4.26
CA ILE A 303 13.15 8.72 4.59
C ILE A 303 11.70 9.11 4.85
N PHE A 304 11.47 9.63 6.04
CA PHE A 304 10.20 10.21 6.46
C PHE A 304 10.33 11.73 6.57
N TYR A 305 9.61 12.48 5.72
CA TYR A 305 9.57 13.94 5.83
C TYR A 305 8.60 14.42 6.90
N LYS A 306 7.35 13.96 6.82
CA LYS A 306 6.33 14.27 7.81
C LYS A 306 5.42 13.09 8.04
N VAL A 307 5.41 12.56 9.26
CA VAL A 307 4.54 11.45 9.63
C VAL A 307 3.83 11.72 10.93
N MET A 308 2.53 11.45 10.94
CA MET A 308 1.73 11.48 12.16
C MET A 308 1.10 10.12 12.40
N PHE A 309 1.27 9.67 13.64
CA PHE A 309 0.76 8.42 14.14
C PHE A 309 -0.18 8.70 15.32
N TYR A 310 -1.42 8.24 15.21
CA TYR A 310 -2.39 8.17 16.30
C TYR A 310 -2.65 6.69 16.61
N GLU A 311 -2.84 6.34 17.88
CA GLU A 311 -3.24 5.01 18.37
C GLU A 311 -2.55 3.83 17.65
N ILE A 312 -1.29 3.56 18.02
CA ILE A 312 -0.47 2.54 17.33
C ILE A 312 0.11 1.50 18.26
N ILE A 313 0.14 0.27 17.76
CA ILE A 313 0.86 -0.83 18.36
C ILE A 313 1.89 -1.35 17.38
N PHE A 314 3.14 -1.35 17.81
CA PHE A 314 4.25 -1.99 17.14
C PHE A 314 4.73 -3.20 17.97
N CYS A 315 4.64 -4.41 17.41
CA CYS A 315 5.13 -5.61 18.08
C CYS A 315 6.64 -5.77 17.88
N GLU A 316 7.09 -5.88 16.63
CA GLU A 316 8.50 -6.01 16.26
C GLU A 316 8.80 -5.09 15.08
N ILE A 317 9.72 -4.13 15.26
CA ILE A 317 10.22 -3.30 14.16
C ILE A 317 11.73 -3.24 14.17
N ILE A 318 12.30 -3.27 12.97
CA ILE A 318 13.71 -3.00 12.74
C ILE A 318 13.86 -1.89 11.70
N PHE A 319 14.60 -0.85 12.07
CA PHE A 319 15.00 0.24 11.18
C PHE A 319 16.49 0.14 10.87
N TYR A 320 16.85 0.16 9.59
CA TYR A 320 18.23 0.28 9.09
C TYR A 320 18.35 1.51 8.19
N GLU A 321 19.27 2.40 8.52
CA GLU A 321 19.56 3.61 7.72
C GLU A 321 18.29 4.46 7.49
N VAL A 322 17.66 4.91 8.58
CA VAL A 322 16.38 5.64 8.52
C VAL A 322 16.51 7.08 9.00
N ILE A 323 15.90 8.00 8.25
CA ILE A 323 15.89 9.44 8.56
C ILE A 323 14.46 9.91 8.78
N PHE A 324 14.22 10.53 9.93
CA PHE A 324 12.97 11.20 10.27
C PHE A 324 13.20 12.72 10.34
N TYR A 325 12.50 13.48 9.49
CA TYR A 325 12.52 14.94 9.55
C TYR A 325 11.52 15.48 10.58
N GLU A 326 10.24 15.17 10.43
CA GLU A 326 9.18 15.54 11.37
C GLU A 326 8.33 14.30 11.66
N ILE A 327 8.28 13.89 12.93
CA ILE A 327 7.46 12.75 13.35
C ILE A 327 6.75 13.03 14.67
N ILE A 328 5.46 12.69 14.69
CA ILE A 328 4.60 12.84 15.85
C ILE A 328 3.95 11.50 16.15
N PHE A 329 4.12 11.01 17.38
CA PHE A 329 3.38 9.87 17.89
C PHE A 329 2.48 10.29 19.05
N ASN A 330 1.21 9.88 18.98
CA ASN A 330 0.24 10.02 20.06
C ASN A 330 -0.32 8.64 20.41
N GLU A 331 -0.30 8.28 21.70
CA GLU A 331 -0.86 7.02 22.21
C GLU A 331 -0.25 5.79 21.51
N VAL A 332 1.04 5.55 21.73
CA VAL A 332 1.77 4.49 21.01
C VAL A 332 2.41 3.48 21.96
N ILE A 333 2.36 2.21 21.58
CA ILE A 333 3.00 1.12 22.29
C ILE A 333 4.00 0.44 21.37
N PHE A 334 5.24 0.34 21.84
CA PHE A 334 6.32 -0.40 21.19
C PHE A 334 6.71 -1.58 22.07
N TYR A 335 6.60 -2.80 21.56
CA TYR A 335 7.04 -4.01 22.28
C TYR A 335 8.53 -4.27 22.08
N GLU A 336 8.97 -4.47 20.84
CA GLU A 336 10.38 -4.66 20.49
C GLU A 336 10.74 -3.77 19.30
N VAL A 337 11.71 -2.88 19.50
CA VAL A 337 12.19 -1.99 18.44
C VAL A 337 13.69 -1.92 18.41
N ILE A 338 14.24 -2.04 17.21
CA ILE A 338 15.66 -1.85 16.98
C ILE A 338 15.84 -0.75 15.94
N PHE A 339 16.65 0.25 16.27
CA PHE A 339 17.09 1.27 15.34
C PHE A 339 18.60 1.15 15.14
N CYS A 340 19.02 1.00 13.89
CA CYS A 340 20.41 0.99 13.46
C CYS A 340 20.65 2.15 12.49
N GLU A 341 21.65 2.99 12.78
CA GLU A 341 22.06 4.09 11.91
C GLU A 341 20.90 5.04 11.59
N THR A 342 20.26 5.59 12.62
CA THR A 342 19.07 6.45 12.45
C THR A 342 19.29 7.89 12.88
N ILE A 343 18.60 8.79 12.19
CA ILE A 343 18.66 10.23 12.46
C ILE A 343 17.23 10.75 12.63
N PHE A 344 17.02 11.47 13.72
CA PHE A 344 15.80 12.16 14.04
C PHE A 344 16.06 13.66 14.10
N TYR A 345 15.29 14.47 13.34
CA TYR A 345 15.45 15.93 13.33
C TYR A 345 14.47 16.67 14.24
N GLU A 346 13.18 16.37 14.14
CA GLU A 346 12.14 16.90 15.01
C GLU A 346 11.20 15.75 15.38
N VAL A 347 11.12 15.44 16.67
CA VAL A 347 10.32 14.33 17.18
C VAL A 347 9.48 14.79 18.35
N ILE A 348 8.20 14.47 18.32
CA ILE A 348 7.30 14.70 19.45
C ILE A 348 6.57 13.40 19.81
N LEU A 349 6.68 13.01 21.08
CA LEU A 349 6.08 11.81 21.63
C LEU A 349 5.15 12.17 22.78
N TYR A 350 3.87 11.78 22.65
CA TYR A 350 2.84 11.92 23.68
C TYR A 350 2.28 10.55 24.06
N GLU A 351 2.28 10.24 25.36
CA GLU A 351 1.67 9.02 25.90
C GLU A 351 2.21 7.74 25.22
N VAL A 352 3.53 7.56 25.23
CA VAL A 352 4.20 6.43 24.59
C VAL A 352 4.79 5.46 25.61
N ILE A 353 4.60 4.17 25.36
CA ILE A 353 5.15 3.08 26.17
C ILE A 353 6.11 2.26 25.31
N PHE A 354 7.31 2.07 25.84
CA PHE A 354 8.34 1.23 25.24
C PHE A 354 8.69 0.07 26.17
N TYR A 355 8.55 -1.17 25.68
CA TYR A 355 8.93 -2.35 26.45
C TYR A 355 10.41 -2.67 26.28
N GLU A 356 10.85 -2.97 25.06
CA GLU A 356 12.25 -3.23 24.72
C GLU A 356 12.67 -2.35 23.53
N ILE A 357 13.64 -1.46 23.73
CA ILE A 357 14.28 -0.72 22.63
C ILE A 357 15.79 -0.88 22.65
N ILE A 358 16.34 -1.08 21.46
CA ILE A 358 17.77 -0.95 21.21
C ILE A 358 18.01 0.17 20.19
N PHE A 359 18.88 1.08 20.57
CA PHE A 359 19.33 2.20 19.76
C PHE A 359 20.83 2.04 19.47
N CYS A 360 21.20 1.87 18.20
CA CYS A 360 22.59 1.70 17.73
C CYS A 360 22.94 2.79 16.71
N GLU A 361 23.97 3.60 17.02
CA GLU A 361 24.47 4.67 16.15
C GLU A 361 23.37 5.68 15.76
N ILE A 362 22.97 6.52 16.71
CA ILE A 362 21.79 7.40 16.53
C ILE A 362 22.07 8.84 16.87
N ILE A 363 21.44 9.72 16.10
CA ILE A 363 21.45 11.16 16.37
C ILE A 363 20.02 11.65 16.50
N PHE A 364 19.75 12.29 17.63
CA PHE A 364 18.51 13.02 17.88
C PHE A 364 18.79 14.51 17.89
N TYR A 365 18.05 15.26 17.08
CA TYR A 365 17.85 16.69 17.20
C TYR A 365 16.42 16.95 17.67
N GLU A 366 16.24 18.04 18.42
CA GLU A 366 14.94 18.60 18.84
C GLU A 366 13.86 17.55 19.14
N VAL A 367 14.00 16.89 20.30
CA VAL A 367 13.05 15.85 20.73
C VAL A 367 12.30 16.27 21.98
N ILE A 368 10.98 16.05 21.96
CA ILE A 368 10.12 16.28 23.12
C ILE A 368 9.42 14.98 23.50
N PHE A 369 9.63 14.56 24.74
CA PHE A 369 8.99 13.42 25.39
C PHE A 369 8.00 13.93 26.45
N TYR A 370 6.73 13.54 26.34
CA TYR A 370 5.68 13.86 27.30
C TYR A 370 4.91 12.61 27.72
N GLU A 371 4.90 12.32 29.03
CA GLU A 371 4.21 11.15 29.61
C GLU A 371 4.69 9.82 29.00
N ILE A 372 5.98 9.52 29.17
CA ILE A 372 6.64 8.37 28.52
C ILE A 372 7.09 7.33 29.54
N ILE A 373 6.94 6.05 29.19
CA ILE A 373 7.43 4.94 30.01
C ILE A 373 8.38 4.06 29.19
N PHE A 374 9.60 3.88 29.69
CA PHE A 374 10.58 2.93 29.17
C PHE A 374 10.78 1.79 30.18
N TYR A 375 10.53 0.54 29.78
CA TYR A 375 10.83 -0.63 30.60
C TYR A 375 12.30 -1.05 30.46
N GLU A 376 12.74 -1.41 29.26
CA GLU A 376 14.12 -1.78 28.97
C GLU A 376 14.61 -1.00 27.75
N ILE A 377 15.70 -0.27 27.91
CA ILE A 377 16.29 0.50 26.82
C ILE A 377 17.82 0.48 26.86
N ILE A 378 18.41 0.27 25.70
CA ILE A 378 19.86 0.25 25.52
C ILE A 378 20.24 1.23 24.43
N PHE A 379 21.18 2.12 24.75
CA PHE A 379 21.77 3.05 23.80
C PHE A 379 23.26 2.72 23.58
N TYR A 380 23.66 2.56 22.32
CA TYR A 380 25.03 2.45 21.87
C TYR A 380 25.36 3.58 20.90
N GLU A 381 26.40 4.36 21.19
CA GLU A 381 26.90 5.42 20.32
C GLU A 381 25.81 6.42 19.91
N VAL A 382 25.21 7.09 20.91
CA VAL A 382 24.07 8.00 20.68
C VAL A 382 24.42 9.44 21.04
N ILE A 383 23.94 10.38 20.21
CA ILE A 383 24.09 11.81 20.43
C ILE A 383 22.72 12.46 20.50
N PHE A 384 22.51 13.24 21.56
CA PHE A 384 21.29 13.98 21.80
C PHE A 384 21.56 15.49 21.77
N TYR A 385 20.77 16.23 20.99
CA TYR A 385 20.77 17.69 20.94
C TYR A 385 19.38 18.24 21.26
N GLU A 386 19.30 19.19 22.19
CA GLU A 386 18.08 19.97 22.49
C GLU A 386 16.87 19.08 22.81
N ILE A 387 16.96 18.31 23.91
CA ILE A 387 15.90 17.36 24.29
C ILE A 387 15.21 17.76 25.58
N MET A 388 13.90 17.60 25.58
CA MET A 388 13.02 17.84 26.71
C MET A 388 12.36 16.52 27.13
N PHE A 389 12.57 16.09 28.37
CA PHE A 389 11.80 15.03 29.01
C PHE A 389 10.87 15.63 30.06
N TYR A 390 9.57 15.35 29.95
CA TYR A 390 8.57 15.76 30.91
C TYR A 390 7.70 14.57 31.33
N GLU A 391 7.63 14.30 32.63
CA GLU A 391 6.88 13.18 33.21
C GLU A 391 7.30 11.83 32.59
N VAL A 392 8.57 11.47 32.75
CA VAL A 392 9.15 10.25 32.14
C VAL A 392 9.59 9.24 33.20
N MET A 393 9.28 7.98 32.95
CA MET A 393 9.64 6.84 33.80
C MET A 393 10.60 5.91 33.07
N PHE A 394 11.76 5.65 33.67
CA PHE A 394 12.73 4.67 33.20
C PHE A 394 12.87 3.55 34.24
N TYR A 395 12.61 2.30 33.84
CA TYR A 395 12.82 1.13 34.71
C TYR A 395 14.24 0.60 34.62
N GLU A 396 14.68 0.11 33.47
CA GLU A 396 16.03 -0.40 33.24
C GLU A 396 16.64 0.28 32.01
N VAL A 397 17.76 0.98 32.23
CA VAL A 397 18.44 1.71 31.15
C VAL A 397 19.93 1.48 31.16
N MET A 398 20.50 1.21 29.99
CA MET A 398 21.94 1.20 29.79
C MET A 398 22.35 2.17 28.69
N PHE A 399 23.32 3.02 29.00
CA PHE A 399 23.97 3.92 28.04
C PHE A 399 25.43 3.54 27.86
N TYR A 400 25.86 3.39 26.61
CA TYR A 400 27.25 3.18 26.20
C TYR A 400 27.66 4.25 25.18
N GLU A 401 28.70 5.02 25.51
CA GLU A 401 29.27 6.04 24.61
C GLU A 401 28.22 7.07 24.15
N VAL A 402 27.56 7.73 25.09
CA VAL A 402 26.48 8.69 24.80
C VAL A 402 26.86 10.12 25.19
N ILE A 403 26.47 11.06 24.33
CA ILE A 403 26.71 12.49 24.53
C ILE A 403 25.38 13.24 24.53
N PHE A 404 25.21 14.08 25.56
CA PHE A 404 24.04 14.92 25.77
C PHE A 404 24.43 16.40 25.66
N TYR A 405 23.75 17.14 24.77
CA TYR A 405 23.87 18.59 24.61
C TYR A 405 22.52 19.27 24.84
N GLU A 406 22.50 20.25 25.75
CA GLU A 406 21.32 21.11 25.98
C GLU A 406 20.06 20.30 26.31
N ILE A 407 20.13 19.48 27.36
CA ILE A 407 19.02 18.58 27.76
C ILE A 407 18.33 19.12 29.01
N ILE A 408 17.01 18.98 29.05
CA ILE A 408 16.19 19.30 30.21
C ILE A 408 15.37 18.07 30.60
N PHE A 409 15.54 17.64 31.86
CA PHE A 409 14.71 16.63 32.50
C PHE A 409 13.81 17.30 33.54
N CYS A 410 12.50 17.11 33.43
CA CYS A 410 11.50 17.57 34.38
C CYS A 410 10.63 16.40 34.84
N GLU A 411 10.54 16.19 36.15
CA GLU A 411 9.69 15.14 36.74
C GLU A 411 10.00 13.75 36.19
N VAL A 412 11.27 13.36 36.25
CA VAL A 412 11.75 12.07 35.72
C VAL A 412 12.17 11.13 36.84
N ILE A 413 11.80 9.86 36.70
CA ILE A 413 12.16 8.80 37.65
C ILE A 413 12.99 7.74 36.92
N PHE A 414 14.16 7.43 37.48
CA PHE A 414 15.02 6.34 37.05
C PHE A 414 15.08 5.27 38.15
N CYS A 415 14.70 4.03 37.82
CA CYS A 415 14.75 2.90 38.75
C CYS A 415 16.14 2.29 38.78
N GLU A 416 16.60 1.73 37.65
CA GLU A 416 17.94 1.17 37.48
C GLU A 416 18.56 1.75 36.21
N ILE A 417 19.68 2.45 36.37
CA ILE A 417 20.37 3.06 35.22
C ILE A 417 21.88 2.93 35.33
N ILE A 418 22.49 2.54 34.22
CA ILE A 418 23.93 2.33 34.11
C ILE A 418 24.46 3.19 32.95
N PHE A 419 25.50 3.96 33.27
CA PHE A 419 26.17 4.84 32.34
C PHE A 419 27.62 4.40 32.15
N TYR A 420 28.02 4.15 30.90
CA TYR A 420 29.41 3.89 30.49
C TYR A 420 29.88 4.94 29.49
N ASP A 421 30.96 5.66 29.82
CA ASP A 421 31.61 6.64 28.94
C ASP A 421 30.64 7.72 28.44
N ILE A 422 30.13 8.54 29.36
CA ILE A 422 29.06 9.51 29.10
C ILE A 422 29.54 10.94 29.29
N ILE A 423 29.04 11.84 28.44
CA ILE A 423 29.30 13.28 28.54
C ILE A 423 27.96 14.03 28.58
N PHE A 424 27.75 14.82 29.64
CA PHE A 424 26.66 15.78 29.74
C PHE A 424 27.21 17.20 29.59
N TYR A 425 26.63 17.97 28.68
CA TYR A 425 26.96 19.36 28.42
C TYR A 425 25.69 20.22 28.47
N GLU A 426 25.68 21.25 29.32
CA GLU A 426 24.54 22.19 29.49
C GLU A 426 23.23 21.46 29.80
N VAL A 427 23.20 20.67 30.87
CA VAL A 427 22.03 19.85 31.25
C VAL A 427 21.35 20.39 32.51
N ILE A 428 20.02 20.42 32.49
CA ILE A 428 19.19 20.83 33.62
C ILE A 428 18.32 19.65 34.07
N PHE A 429 18.38 19.36 35.35
CA PHE A 429 17.54 18.37 36.02
C PHE A 429 16.63 19.08 37.03
N TYR A 430 15.32 18.84 36.94
CA TYR A 430 14.30 19.41 37.80
C TYR A 430 13.37 18.31 38.32
N GLU A 431 13.29 18.15 39.65
CA GLU A 431 12.43 17.17 40.33
C GLU A 431 12.71 15.72 39.86
N ILE A 432 13.94 15.25 40.10
CA ILE A 432 14.41 13.93 39.61
C ILE A 432 14.61 12.95 40.76
N ILE A 433 14.18 11.70 40.56
CA ILE A 433 14.39 10.61 41.51
C ILE A 433 15.20 9.50 40.84
N PHE A 434 16.29 9.12 41.48
CA PHE A 434 17.15 8.01 41.12
C PHE A 434 17.13 6.95 42.23
N TYR A 435 16.69 5.72 41.92
CA TYR A 435 16.73 4.61 42.88
C TYR A 435 18.09 3.93 42.92
N GLU A 436 18.56 3.39 41.79
CA GLU A 436 19.87 2.77 41.65
C GLU A 436 20.57 3.31 40.40
N VAL A 437 21.75 3.90 40.58
CA VAL A 437 22.54 4.45 39.48
C VAL A 437 24.00 4.08 39.59
N MET A 438 24.57 3.62 38.49
CA MET A 438 26.00 3.40 38.35
C MET A 438 26.59 4.24 37.22
N PHE A 439 27.63 4.98 37.55
CA PHE A 439 28.38 5.80 36.59
C PHE A 439 29.82 5.27 36.44
N TYR A 440 30.15 4.85 35.23
CA TYR A 440 31.49 4.46 34.80
C TYR A 440 32.01 5.47 33.79
N GLU A 441 33.06 6.21 34.16
CA GLU A 441 33.71 7.20 33.29
C GLU A 441 32.75 8.28 32.76
N VAL A 442 32.19 9.10 33.65
CA VAL A 442 31.22 10.15 33.26
C VAL A 442 31.78 11.55 33.47
N MET A 443 31.50 12.44 32.52
CA MET A 443 31.82 13.86 32.61
C MET A 443 30.54 14.69 32.58
N PHE A 444 30.42 15.62 33.53
CA PHE A 444 29.38 16.63 33.54
C PHE A 444 30.04 18.01 33.41
N TYR A 445 29.52 18.83 32.49
CA TYR A 445 29.97 20.20 32.25
C TYR A 445 28.76 21.13 32.17
N GLU A 446 28.76 22.19 32.98
CA GLU A 446 27.66 23.18 33.05
C GLU A 446 26.30 22.53 33.35
N VAL A 447 26.24 21.73 34.43
CA VAL A 447 25.02 20.99 34.81
C VAL A 447 24.37 21.58 36.05
N ILE A 448 23.05 21.71 36.01
CA ILE A 448 22.25 22.26 37.11
C ILE A 448 21.25 21.23 37.61
N PHE A 449 21.25 21.02 38.91
CA PHE A 449 20.39 20.06 39.60
C PHE A 449 19.46 20.80 40.58
N TYR A 450 18.14 20.68 40.37
CA TYR A 450 17.07 21.20 41.22
C TYR A 450 16.23 20.04 41.77
N GLU A 451 16.10 19.97 43.10
CA GLU A 451 15.26 19.00 43.81
C GLU A 451 15.49 17.54 43.40
N ILE A 452 16.68 17.01 43.72
CA ILE A 452 17.06 15.65 43.31
C ILE A 452 17.24 14.72 44.49
N ILE A 453 16.77 13.48 44.32
CA ILE A 453 16.90 12.43 45.30
C ILE A 453 17.63 11.24 44.68
N PHE A 454 18.76 10.86 45.27
CA PHE A 454 19.47 9.62 45.00
C PHE A 454 19.32 8.66 46.18
N TYR A 455 18.77 7.47 45.96
CA TYR A 455 18.73 6.41 46.96
C TYR A 455 20.04 5.64 47.04
N GLU A 456 20.50 5.08 45.91
CA GLU A 456 21.79 4.43 45.78
C GLU A 456 22.49 4.92 44.52
N VAL A 457 23.68 5.50 44.69
CA VAL A 457 24.50 5.94 43.56
C VAL A 457 25.96 5.57 43.75
N ILE A 458 26.54 4.98 42.71
CA ILE A 458 27.93 4.56 42.67
C ILE A 458 28.64 5.27 41.52
N PHE A 459 29.71 5.97 41.86
CA PHE A 459 30.55 6.71 40.95
C PHE A 459 31.95 6.09 40.91
N TYR A 460 32.31 5.45 39.79
CA TYR A 460 33.63 4.84 39.62
C TYR A 460 34.69 5.84 39.21
N LYS A 461 34.42 6.61 38.15
CA LYS A 461 35.29 7.68 37.68
C LYS A 461 34.42 8.79 37.13
N VAL A 462 34.44 9.95 37.79
CA VAL A 462 33.59 11.07 37.42
C VAL A 462 34.34 12.38 37.45
N ILE A 463 34.06 13.21 36.46
CA ILE A 463 34.54 14.58 36.38
C ILE A 463 33.33 15.51 36.38
N PHE A 464 33.31 16.42 37.33
CA PHE A 464 32.27 17.42 37.44
C PHE A 464 32.91 18.80 37.26
N CYS A 465 32.45 19.55 36.25
CA CYS A 465 32.90 20.88 35.90
C CYS A 465 31.72 21.86 35.88
N GLU A 466 31.82 22.96 36.62
CA GLU A 466 30.80 24.04 36.65
C GLU A 466 29.40 23.55 37.01
N ILE A 467 29.25 22.97 38.21
CA ILE A 467 27.99 22.34 38.63
C ILE A 467 27.30 23.11 39.74
N ILE A 468 25.98 23.22 39.63
CA ILE A 468 25.13 23.86 40.62
C ILE A 468 24.12 22.85 41.16
N PHE A 469 24.15 22.64 42.47
CA PHE A 469 23.16 21.87 43.20
C PHE A 469 22.34 22.80 44.09
N CYS A 470 21.05 22.91 43.81
CA CYS A 470 20.16 23.76 44.60
C CYS A 470 19.54 23.01 45.79
N GLU A 471 18.98 21.83 45.55
CA GLU A 471 18.46 20.93 46.59
C GLU A 471 18.74 19.49 46.17
N ILE A 472 19.58 18.79 46.94
CA ILE A 472 19.91 17.39 46.64
C ILE A 472 20.00 16.53 47.91
N ILE A 473 19.45 15.32 47.83
CA ILE A 473 19.46 14.33 48.91
C ILE A 473 20.12 13.05 48.40
N PHE A 474 21.15 12.61 49.12
CA PHE A 474 21.81 11.33 48.92
C PHE A 474 21.57 10.43 50.14
N TYR A 475 20.93 9.28 49.93
CA TYR A 475 20.81 8.25 50.96
C TYR A 475 22.09 7.43 51.06
N THR A 476 22.50 6.77 49.97
CA THR A 476 23.74 6.01 49.88
C THR A 476 24.52 6.48 48.67
N ILE A 477 25.77 6.91 48.90
CA ILE A 477 26.67 7.32 47.82
C ILE A 477 28.07 6.73 48.01
N ILE A 478 28.61 6.16 46.93
CA ILE A 478 29.94 5.59 46.89
C ILE A 478 30.76 6.26 45.79
N PHE A 479 31.92 6.79 46.15
CA PHE A 479 32.91 7.33 45.21
C PHE A 479 34.20 6.51 45.22
N TYR A 480 34.71 6.17 44.04
CA TYR A 480 36.06 5.62 43.86
C TYR A 480 37.03 6.68 43.34
N GLU A 481 36.78 7.27 42.17
CA GLU A 481 37.58 8.37 41.62
C GLU A 481 36.69 9.55 41.23
N ILE A 482 36.96 10.71 41.82
CA ILE A 482 36.19 11.93 41.56
C ILE A 482 37.09 13.14 41.39
N ILE A 483 36.78 13.95 40.38
CA ILE A 483 37.45 15.22 40.11
C ILE A 483 36.39 16.31 40.08
N PHE A 484 36.63 17.36 40.85
CA PHE A 484 35.75 18.53 40.94
C PHE A 484 36.47 19.77 40.44
N CYS A 485 35.85 20.50 39.51
CA CYS A 485 36.30 21.77 38.98
C CYS A 485 35.13 22.78 39.02
N GLU A 486 35.08 23.61 40.06
CA GLU A 486 34.01 24.59 40.30
C GLU A 486 32.62 23.97 40.56
N ILE A 487 32.24 23.92 41.85
CA ILE A 487 30.93 23.43 42.29
C ILE A 487 30.32 24.38 43.30
N ILE A 488 29.02 24.60 43.16
CA ILE A 488 28.19 25.38 44.06
C ILE A 488 27.10 24.48 44.63
N PHE A 489 27.04 24.43 45.96
CA PHE A 489 25.99 23.75 46.71
C PHE A 489 25.18 24.80 47.49
N TYR A 490 23.86 24.75 47.39
CA TYR A 490 22.96 25.53 48.23
C TYR A 490 22.43 24.70 49.41
N GLU A 491 21.64 23.65 49.13
CA GLU A 491 21.16 22.71 50.14
C GLU A 491 21.46 21.26 49.75
N VAL A 492 22.17 20.55 50.64
CA VAL A 492 22.64 19.18 50.41
C VAL A 492 22.51 18.36 51.67
N ILE A 493 21.91 17.17 51.56
CA ILE A 493 21.76 16.23 52.65
C ILE A 493 22.41 14.90 52.25
N PHE A 494 23.36 14.43 53.06
CA PHE A 494 23.96 13.11 52.95
C PHE A 494 23.59 12.27 54.18
N TYR A 495 23.07 11.05 53.98
CA TYR A 495 22.85 10.09 55.05
C TYR A 495 24.05 9.13 55.22
N GLU A 496 24.42 8.40 54.16
CA GLU A 496 25.56 7.48 54.14
C GLU A 496 26.47 7.75 52.94
N THR A 497 27.74 8.04 53.23
CA THR A 497 28.77 8.39 52.23
C THR A 497 30.01 7.53 52.43
N MET A 498 30.49 6.90 51.36
CA MET A 498 31.72 6.10 51.36
C MET A 498 32.68 6.57 50.25
N PHE A 499 33.94 6.80 50.63
CA PHE A 499 35.02 7.16 49.72
C PHE A 499 36.09 6.06 49.79
N TYR A 500 36.50 5.54 48.64
CA TYR A 500 37.48 4.45 48.54
C TYR A 500 38.82 4.87 47.94
#